data_AF-A0A3D4PL58-F1
#
_entry.id   AF-A0A3D4PL58-F1
#
_cell.length_a   1.000
_cell.length_b   1.000
_cell.length_c   1.000
_cell.angle_alpha   90.00
_cell.angle_beta   90.00
_cell.angle_gamma   90.00
#
_symmetry.space_group_name_H-M   'P 1'
#
loop_
_entity.id
_entity.type
_entity.pdbx_description
1 polymer ?
#
loop_
_entity_poly.entity_id
_entity_poly.type
_entity_poly.pdbx_seq_one_letter_code
_entity_poly.pdbx_strand_id
1 'polypeptide(L)'
;LTLSTLIMYVAIYTPLKRCTSFCTTVGAIPGALPPVLGFAAAGHGLTLDSFWLFAVMFLWQFPHFLAIAWMYREQYAKAGLHMLPGQLPRKYVTGSMAVLYAIALLPVSLMPVYFGVAGPVYGVIAAAFGIAYLIYSIRFLRDETRQTARKLLFCSLFYLPVILTTLTISYLNT
;
A
#
# COMPACT_ATOMS: atom_id res chain seq x y z
N LEU A 1 3.08 -7.51 -25.77
CA LEU A 1 2.32 -6.81 -24.71
C LEU A 1 3.21 -6.38 -23.55
N THR A 2 3.87 -7.30 -22.83
CA THR A 2 4.74 -7.02 -21.67
C THR A 2 5.86 -6.02 -21.94
N LEU A 3 6.50 -6.10 -23.11
CA LEU A 3 7.54 -5.14 -23.53
C LEU A 3 6.99 -3.71 -23.73
N SER A 4 5.80 -3.60 -24.32
CA SER A 4 5.11 -2.32 -24.54
C SER A 4 4.66 -1.70 -23.21
N THR A 5 4.21 -2.52 -22.26
CA THR A 5 3.89 -2.08 -20.89
C THR A 5 5.14 -1.60 -20.15
N LEU A 6 6.27 -2.28 -20.32
CA LEU A 6 7.56 -1.90 -19.72
C LEU A 6 8.11 -0.58 -20.30
N ILE A 7 8.03 -0.41 -21.62
CA ILE A 7 8.50 0.81 -22.31
C ILE A 7 7.62 2.01 -21.94
N MET A 8 6.30 1.84 -21.92
CA MET A 8 5.38 2.87 -21.47
C MET A 8 5.57 3.18 -19.97
N TYR A 9 5.88 2.17 -19.15
CA TYR A 9 6.24 2.33 -17.74
C TYR A 9 7.51 3.16 -17.56
N VAL A 10 8.62 2.81 -18.21
CA VAL A 10 9.90 3.55 -18.04
C VAL A 10 9.81 4.96 -18.63
N ALA A 11 9.17 5.13 -19.79
CA ALA A 11 9.09 6.41 -20.49
C ALA A 11 8.10 7.40 -19.85
N ILE A 12 7.02 6.93 -19.20
CA ILE A 12 6.05 7.80 -18.52
C ILE A 12 6.39 7.96 -17.04
N TYR A 13 6.79 6.91 -16.32
CA TYR A 13 7.00 6.96 -14.87
C TYR A 13 8.24 7.79 -14.47
N THR A 14 9.30 7.74 -15.27
CA THR A 14 10.57 8.45 -15.00
C THR A 14 10.46 9.98 -15.11
N PRO A 15 9.78 10.58 -16.12
CA PRO A 15 9.52 12.01 -16.14
C PRO A 15 8.44 12.43 -15.14
N LEU A 16 7.41 11.59 -14.92
CA LEU A 16 6.32 11.95 -13.99
C LEU A 16 6.87 12.16 -12.57
N LYS A 17 7.85 11.34 -12.13
CA LYS A 17 8.50 11.44 -10.79
C LYS A 17 9.04 12.83 -10.47
N ARG A 18 9.29 13.66 -11.49
CA ARG A 18 9.80 15.02 -11.35
C ARG A 18 8.70 16.08 -11.27
N CYS A 19 7.45 15.74 -11.61
CA CYS A 19 6.39 16.74 -11.84
C CYS A 19 5.24 16.70 -10.82
N THR A 20 4.81 15.54 -10.29
CA THR A 20 3.63 15.49 -9.39
C THR A 20 3.67 14.38 -8.36
N SER A 21 3.01 14.61 -7.21
CA SER A 21 2.76 13.58 -6.19
C SER A 21 1.86 12.42 -6.68
N PHE A 22 1.32 12.52 -7.89
CA PHE A 22 0.54 11.48 -8.56
C PHE A 22 1.39 10.27 -8.98
N CYS A 23 2.72 10.40 -8.95
CA CYS A 23 3.64 9.31 -9.24
C CYS A 23 3.51 8.14 -8.30
N THR A 24 3.24 8.40 -7.02
CA THR A 24 3.04 7.32 -6.06
C THR A 24 1.82 6.48 -6.44
N THR A 25 0.73 7.11 -6.92
CA THR A 25 -0.48 6.41 -7.38
C THR A 25 -0.24 5.63 -8.68
N VAL A 26 0.44 6.25 -9.66
CA VAL A 26 0.75 5.59 -10.94
C VAL A 26 1.74 4.43 -10.75
N GLY A 27 2.70 4.58 -9.83
CA GLY A 27 3.66 3.55 -9.47
C GLY A 27 3.07 2.45 -8.60
N ALA A 28 1.99 2.76 -7.88
CA ALA A 28 1.30 1.78 -7.04
C ALA A 28 0.60 0.69 -7.85
N ILE A 29 0.14 1.02 -9.05
CA ILE A 29 -0.48 0.05 -9.97
C ILE A 29 0.50 -1.09 -10.30
N PRO A 30 1.67 -0.86 -10.92
CA PRO A 30 2.63 -1.92 -11.20
C PRO A 30 3.24 -2.53 -9.94
N GLY A 31 3.29 -1.80 -8.82
CA GLY A 31 3.68 -2.37 -7.52
C GLY A 31 2.68 -3.41 -6.97
N ALA A 32 1.40 -3.28 -7.32
CA ALA A 32 0.35 -4.21 -6.91
C ALA A 32 0.16 -5.40 -7.85
N LEU A 33 0.70 -5.36 -9.07
CA LEU A 33 0.55 -6.43 -10.06
C LEU A 33 1.29 -7.74 -9.74
N PRO A 34 2.49 -7.77 -9.13
CA PRO A 34 3.24 -9.03 -8.98
C PRO A 34 2.49 -10.11 -8.20
N PRO A 35 1.82 -9.83 -7.05
CA PRO A 35 1.02 -10.84 -6.37
C PRO A 35 -0.18 -11.32 -7.20
N VAL A 36 -0.81 -10.43 -7.97
CA VAL A 36 -1.94 -10.74 -8.85
C VAL A 36 -1.52 -11.67 -9.98
N LEU A 37 -0.39 -11.38 -10.61
CA LEU A 37 0.19 -12.22 -11.66
C LEU A 37 0.64 -13.57 -11.09
N GLY A 38 1.20 -13.61 -9.88
CA GLY A 38 1.54 -14.86 -9.20
C GLY A 38 0.31 -15.74 -8.94
N PHE A 39 -0.79 -15.14 -8.47
CA PHE A 39 -2.06 -15.84 -8.27
C PHE A 39 -2.65 -16.36 -9.59
N ALA A 40 -2.64 -15.54 -10.65
CA ALA A 40 -3.10 -15.96 -11.97
C ALA A 40 -2.22 -17.08 -12.57
N ALA A 41 -0.90 -17.00 -12.40
CA ALA A 41 0.08 -17.99 -12.88
C ALA A 41 -0.02 -19.33 -12.14
N ALA A 42 -0.50 -19.34 -10.89
CA ALA A 42 -0.78 -20.55 -10.13
C ALA A 42 -2.03 -21.31 -10.61
N GLY A 43 -2.73 -20.83 -11.66
CA GLY A 43 -3.85 -21.52 -12.29
C GLY A 43 -5.23 -20.96 -11.93
N HIS A 44 -5.31 -19.94 -11.08
CA HIS A 44 -6.58 -19.35 -10.63
C HIS A 44 -7.16 -18.28 -11.57
N GLY A 45 -6.39 -17.85 -12.58
CA GLY A 45 -6.85 -16.86 -13.56
C GLY A 45 -7.03 -15.45 -12.99
N LEU A 46 -7.70 -14.57 -13.76
CA LEU A 46 -8.05 -13.21 -13.35
C LEU A 46 -9.50 -13.18 -12.85
N THR A 47 -9.71 -13.69 -11.64
CA THR A 47 -11.02 -13.74 -10.97
C THR A 47 -11.18 -12.56 -10.01
N LEU A 48 -12.33 -12.50 -9.34
CA LEU A 48 -12.64 -11.49 -8.31
C LEU A 48 -11.56 -11.45 -7.21
N ASP A 49 -11.03 -12.62 -6.83
CA ASP A 49 -9.97 -12.76 -5.81
C ASP A 49 -8.68 -12.05 -6.22
N SER A 50 -8.32 -12.15 -7.50
CA SER A 50 -7.15 -11.46 -8.09
C SER A 50 -7.31 -9.95 -8.00
N PHE A 51 -8.52 -9.42 -8.23
CA PHE A 51 -8.80 -8.00 -8.07
C PHE A 51 -8.79 -7.55 -6.61
N TRP A 52 -9.19 -8.40 -5.67
CA TRP A 52 -9.16 -8.06 -4.24
C TRP A 52 -7.72 -8.02 -3.72
N LEU A 53 -6.91 -8.99 -4.14
CA LEU A 53 -5.47 -8.98 -3.89
C LEU A 53 -4.82 -7.71 -4.45
N PHE A 54 -5.20 -7.31 -5.67
CA PHE A 54 -4.76 -6.03 -6.24
C PHE A 54 -5.15 -4.85 -5.35
N ALA A 55 -6.41 -4.77 -4.91
CA ALA A 55 -6.91 -3.67 -4.09
C ALA A 55 -6.19 -3.56 -2.74
N VAL A 56 -5.95 -4.69 -2.06
CA VAL A 56 -5.18 -4.74 -0.81
C VAL A 56 -3.75 -4.25 -1.04
N MET A 57 -3.06 -4.77 -2.06
CA MET A 57 -1.70 -4.35 -2.42
C MET A 57 -1.63 -2.87 -2.79
N PHE A 58 -2.62 -2.40 -3.56
CA PHE A 58 -2.74 -1.02 -3.99
C PHE A 58 -2.93 -0.06 -2.82
N LEU A 59 -3.84 -0.36 -1.89
CA LEU A 59 -4.12 0.53 -0.75
C LEU A 59 -3.02 0.48 0.31
N TRP A 60 -2.47 -0.70 0.60
CA TRP A 60 -1.48 -0.89 1.66
C TRP A 60 -0.20 -0.07 1.47
N GLN A 61 0.24 0.09 0.22
CA GLN A 61 1.51 0.75 -0.09
C GLN A 61 1.46 2.27 0.10
N PHE A 62 0.29 2.91 0.15
CA PHE A 62 0.21 4.37 0.30
C PHE A 62 0.72 4.85 1.66
N PRO A 63 0.21 4.38 2.82
CA PRO A 63 0.75 4.81 4.11
C PRO A 63 2.23 4.42 4.27
N HIS A 64 2.66 3.29 3.70
CA HIS A 64 4.05 2.84 3.64
C HIS A 64 4.95 3.85 2.89
N PHE A 65 4.59 4.21 1.65
CA PHE A 65 5.35 5.16 0.85
C PHE A 65 5.30 6.58 1.41
N LEU A 66 4.17 7.01 1.96
CA LEU A 66 4.05 8.32 2.61
C LEU A 66 4.95 8.41 3.85
N ALA A 67 5.11 7.32 4.60
CA ALA A 67 6.05 7.26 5.72
C ALA A 67 7.51 7.38 5.26
N ILE A 68 7.90 6.67 4.20
CA ILE A 68 9.24 6.77 3.59
C ILE A 68 9.48 8.19 3.10
N ALA A 69 8.52 8.75 2.36
CA ALA A 69 8.66 10.08 1.79
C ALA A 69 8.75 11.17 2.86
N TRP A 70 8.04 11.01 3.98
CA TRP A 70 8.21 11.87 5.14
C TRP A 70 9.61 11.76 5.77
N MET A 71 10.15 10.55 5.90
CA MET A 71 11.45 10.28 6.52
C MET A 71 12.63 10.80 5.69
N TYR A 72 12.50 10.79 4.37
CA TYR A 72 13.57 11.14 3.42
C TYR A 72 13.32 12.45 2.67
N ARG A 73 12.34 13.26 3.13
CA ARG A 73 11.95 14.54 2.52
C ARG A 73 13.12 15.49 2.22
N GLU A 74 14.10 15.59 3.11
CA GLU A 74 15.25 16.48 2.93
C GLU A 74 16.18 16.00 1.81
N GLN A 75 16.31 14.68 1.66
CA GLN A 75 17.11 14.08 0.61
C GLN A 75 16.41 14.21 -0.74
N TYR A 76 15.08 14.04 -0.77
CA TYR A 76 14.27 14.28 -1.96
C TYR A 76 14.29 15.74 -2.39
N ALA A 77 14.23 16.68 -1.45
CA ALA A 77 14.38 18.11 -1.73
C ALA A 77 15.77 18.43 -2.34
N LYS A 78 16.85 17.88 -1.76
CA LYS A 78 18.22 18.03 -2.29
C LYS A 78 18.39 17.43 -3.70
N ALA A 79 17.68 16.34 -4.00
CA ALA A 79 17.69 15.69 -5.31
C ALA A 79 16.73 16.35 -6.33
N GLY A 80 16.04 17.43 -5.97
CA GLY A 80 15.07 18.09 -6.86
C GLY A 80 13.81 17.26 -7.14
N LEU A 81 13.48 16.29 -6.28
CA LEU A 81 12.31 15.43 -6.44
C LEU A 81 11.09 16.03 -5.72
N HIS A 82 9.96 16.13 -6.43
CA HIS A 82 8.68 16.62 -5.89
C HIS A 82 7.82 15.46 -5.36
N MET A 83 8.22 14.87 -4.22
CA MET A 83 7.42 13.86 -3.51
C MET A 83 6.70 14.50 -2.31
N LEU A 84 5.50 14.03 -1.96
CA LEU A 84 4.83 14.46 -0.71
C LEU A 84 5.59 13.92 0.51
N PRO A 85 5.89 14.74 1.54
CA PRO A 85 5.63 16.19 1.64
C PRO A 85 6.59 16.96 0.73
N GLY A 86 6.05 17.80 -0.16
CA GLY A 86 6.87 18.59 -1.08
C GLY A 86 7.78 19.60 -0.36
N GLN A 87 8.40 20.50 -1.12
CA GLN A 87 9.32 21.53 -0.59
C GLN A 87 8.67 22.45 0.47
N LEU A 88 7.34 22.58 0.45
CA LEU A 88 6.55 23.22 1.51
C LEU A 88 5.79 22.14 2.29
N PRO A 89 6.22 21.76 3.50
CA PRO A 89 5.50 20.81 4.33
C PRO A 89 4.18 21.47 4.77
N ARG A 90 3.10 21.22 4.02
CA ARG A 90 1.76 21.44 4.55
C ARG A 90 1.56 20.42 5.65
N LYS A 91 1.62 20.92 6.89
CA LYS A 91 1.35 20.14 8.10
C LYS A 91 0.07 19.35 7.90
N TYR A 92 0.08 18.08 8.29
CA TYR A 92 -1.05 17.15 8.27
C TYR A 92 -1.46 16.58 6.91
N VAL A 93 -0.97 17.05 5.77
CA VAL A 93 -1.42 16.52 4.46
C VAL A 93 -0.96 15.07 4.26
N THR A 94 0.33 14.80 4.49
CA THR A 94 0.91 13.46 4.35
C THR A 94 0.29 12.49 5.36
N GLY A 95 0.14 12.91 6.61
CA GLY A 95 -0.56 12.12 7.63
C GLY A 95 -2.04 11.85 7.29
N SER A 96 -2.77 12.83 6.75
CA SER A 96 -4.20 12.69 6.44
C SER A 96 -4.41 11.70 5.31
N MET A 97 -3.57 11.73 4.28
CA MET A 97 -3.58 10.74 3.22
C MET A 97 -3.28 9.34 3.76
N ALA A 98 -2.26 9.19 4.62
CA ALA A 98 -1.93 7.91 5.23
C ALA A 98 -3.12 7.33 6.02
N VAL A 99 -3.85 8.17 6.76
CA VAL A 99 -5.07 7.77 7.48
C VAL A 99 -6.19 7.39 6.50
N LEU A 100 -6.45 8.20 5.48
CA LEU A 100 -7.50 7.92 4.48
C LEU A 100 -7.30 6.55 3.82
N TYR A 101 -6.09 6.25 3.36
CA TYR A 101 -5.78 4.96 2.74
C TYR A 101 -5.83 3.80 3.75
N ALA A 102 -5.42 4.01 5.01
CA ALA A 102 -5.55 2.99 6.05
C ALA A 102 -7.01 2.70 6.42
N ILE A 103 -7.88 3.73 6.44
CA ILE A 103 -9.33 3.57 6.64
C ILE A 103 -9.92 2.77 5.48
N ALA A 104 -9.55 3.07 4.24
CA ALA A 104 -10.04 2.34 3.06
C ALA A 104 -9.52 0.89 3.02
N LEU A 105 -8.28 0.65 3.47
CA LEU A 105 -7.68 -0.68 3.50
C LEU A 105 -8.42 -1.63 4.44
N LEU A 106 -8.90 -1.16 5.59
CA LEU A 106 -9.53 -2.00 6.61
C LEU A 106 -10.79 -2.76 6.12
N PRO A 107 -11.82 -2.13 5.51
CA PRO A 107 -12.95 -2.87 4.97
C PRO A 107 -12.55 -3.72 3.75
N VAL A 108 -11.60 -3.25 2.94
CA VAL A 108 -11.13 -3.98 1.75
C VAL A 108 -10.40 -5.27 2.14
N SER A 109 -9.60 -5.27 3.21
CA SER A 109 -8.93 -6.48 3.70
C SER A 109 -9.88 -7.47 4.38
N LEU A 110 -11.08 -7.05 4.78
CA LEU A 110 -12.09 -7.92 5.38
C LEU A 110 -13.08 -8.51 4.36
N MET A 111 -13.14 -7.96 3.14
CA MET A 111 -14.04 -8.47 2.09
C MET A 111 -13.90 -9.96 1.77
N PRO A 112 -12.70 -10.58 1.75
CA PRO A 112 -12.59 -12.02 1.50
C PRO A 112 -13.41 -12.88 2.47
N VAL A 113 -13.56 -12.44 3.73
CA VAL A 113 -14.40 -13.15 4.71
C VAL A 113 -15.88 -13.01 4.38
N TYR A 114 -16.30 -11.82 3.96
CA TYR A 114 -17.70 -11.55 3.62
C TYR A 114 -18.17 -12.36 2.41
N PHE A 115 -17.29 -12.57 1.43
CA PHE A 115 -17.59 -13.38 0.24
C PHE A 115 -17.34 -14.88 0.43
N GLY A 116 -16.95 -15.33 1.63
CA GLY A 116 -16.69 -16.74 1.93
C GLY A 116 -15.40 -17.30 1.31
N VAL A 117 -14.52 -16.44 0.79
CA VAL A 117 -13.22 -16.80 0.22
C VAL A 117 -12.19 -17.07 1.32
N ALA A 118 -12.34 -16.42 2.48
CA ALA A 118 -11.46 -16.61 3.63
C ALA A 118 -12.26 -16.92 4.91
N GLY A 119 -11.66 -17.71 5.79
CA GLY A 119 -12.27 -18.14 7.05
C GLY A 119 -12.24 -17.07 8.15
N PRO A 120 -12.92 -17.33 9.27
CA PRO A 120 -13.00 -16.40 10.41
C PRO A 120 -11.63 -16.09 11.03
N VAL A 121 -10.70 -17.04 11.00
CA VAL A 121 -9.32 -16.85 11.50
C VAL A 121 -8.61 -15.74 10.72
N TYR A 122 -8.71 -15.73 9.40
CA TYR A 122 -8.17 -14.65 8.57
C TYR A 122 -8.85 -13.31 8.93
N GLY A 123 -10.17 -13.30 9.10
CA GLY A 123 -10.91 -12.09 9.48
C GLY A 123 -10.45 -11.43 10.77
N VAL A 124 -10.23 -12.24 11.82
CA VAL A 124 -9.71 -11.73 13.11
C VAL A 124 -8.32 -11.12 12.94
N ILE A 125 -7.43 -11.80 12.21
CA ILE A 125 -6.07 -11.31 11.97
C ILE A 125 -6.09 -10.05 11.11
N ALA A 126 -6.88 -10.03 10.04
CA ALA A 126 -7.02 -8.89 9.15
C ALA A 126 -7.58 -7.66 9.87
N ALA A 127 -8.57 -7.84 10.74
CA ALA A 127 -9.10 -6.78 11.58
C ALA A 127 -8.04 -6.26 12.56
N ALA A 128 -7.35 -7.15 13.29
CA ALA A 128 -6.35 -6.77 14.29
C ALA A 128 -5.19 -5.97 13.67
N PHE A 129 -4.61 -6.48 12.57
CA PHE A 129 -3.51 -5.82 11.88
C PHE A 129 -3.97 -4.57 11.13
N GLY A 130 -5.18 -4.55 10.58
CA GLY A 130 -5.77 -3.36 9.92
C GLY A 130 -6.01 -2.23 10.91
N ILE A 131 -6.57 -2.53 12.08
CA ILE A 131 -6.76 -1.57 13.18
C ILE A 131 -5.40 -1.07 13.67
N ALA A 132 -4.43 -1.96 13.88
CA ALA A 132 -3.08 -1.55 14.28
C ALA A 132 -2.47 -0.58 13.26
N TYR A 133 -2.56 -0.90 11.96
CA TYR A 133 -2.05 -0.05 10.89
C TYR A 133 -2.73 1.32 10.86
N LEU A 134 -4.06 1.36 11.03
CA LEU A 134 -4.82 2.60 11.17
C LEU A 134 -4.39 3.42 12.40
N ILE A 135 -4.19 2.79 13.56
CA ILE A 135 -3.70 3.46 14.77
C ILE A 135 -2.34 4.10 14.53
N TYR A 136 -1.40 3.39 13.88
CA TYR A 136 -0.10 3.95 13.55
C TYR A 136 -0.18 5.08 12.52
N SER A 137 -1.09 5.00 11.55
CA SER A 137 -1.36 6.12 10.61
C SER A 137 -1.92 7.34 11.34
N ILE A 138 -2.83 7.17 12.28
CA ILE A 138 -3.39 8.27 13.09
C ILE A 138 -2.30 8.88 13.99
N ARG A 139 -1.45 8.07 14.61
CA ARG A 139 -0.30 8.55 15.39
C ARG A 139 0.67 9.36 14.53
N PHE A 140 0.91 8.92 13.30
CA PHE A 140 1.73 9.66 12.35
C PHE A 140 1.08 10.99 11.94
N LEU A 141 -0.24 11.02 11.71
CA LEU A 141 -0.98 12.26 11.45
C LEU A 141 -0.91 13.24 12.62
N ARG A 142 -1.10 12.77 13.86
CA ARG A 142 -1.08 13.63 15.05
C ARG A 142 0.29 14.27 15.25
N ASP A 143 1.33 13.45 15.18
CA ASP A 143 2.71 13.85 15.40
C ASP A 143 3.56 13.46 14.18
N GLU A 144 3.65 14.32 13.16
CA GLU A 144 4.41 14.06 11.93
C GLU A 144 5.94 14.14 12.16
N THR A 145 6.46 13.23 13.00
CA THR A 145 7.89 13.12 13.32
C THR A 145 8.55 11.98 12.55
N ARG A 146 9.88 11.97 12.51
CA ARG A 146 10.63 10.86 11.92
C ARG A 146 10.37 9.54 12.67
N GLN A 147 10.09 9.60 13.97
CA GLN A 147 9.86 8.43 14.81
C GLN A 147 8.49 7.80 14.53
N THR A 148 7.42 8.59 14.40
CA THR A 148 6.07 8.08 14.09
C THR A 148 5.99 7.56 12.66
N ALA A 149 6.62 8.23 11.69
CA ALA A 149 6.75 7.72 10.33
C ALA A 149 7.48 6.37 10.31
N ARG A 150 8.59 6.24 11.05
CA ARG A 150 9.31 4.96 11.18
C ARG A 150 8.45 3.86 11.80
N LYS A 151 7.66 4.17 12.83
CA LYS A 151 6.74 3.19 13.45
C LYS A 151 5.65 2.74 12.46
N LEU A 152 5.07 3.67 11.70
CA LEU A 152 4.12 3.36 10.63
C LEU A 152 4.76 2.46 9.55
N LEU A 153 5.99 2.78 9.15
CA LEU A 153 6.76 1.96 8.21
C LEU A 153 6.98 0.54 8.74
N PHE A 154 7.45 0.37 9.98
CA PHE A 154 7.61 -0.97 10.55
C PHE A 154 6.26 -1.71 10.65
N CYS A 155 5.19 -1.03 11.07
CA CYS A 155 3.87 -1.64 11.11
C CYS A 155 3.44 -2.15 9.72
N SER A 156 3.66 -1.37 8.67
CA SER A 156 3.35 -1.79 7.30
C SER A 156 4.16 -3.02 6.87
N LEU A 157 5.44 -3.10 7.25
CA LEU A 157 6.33 -4.23 6.93
C LEU A 157 5.87 -5.54 7.59
N PHE A 158 5.26 -5.47 8.78
CA PHE A 158 4.67 -6.64 9.42
C PHE A 158 3.27 -6.95 8.90
N TYR A 159 2.48 -5.93 8.59
CA TYR A 159 1.12 -6.09 8.08
C TYR A 159 1.08 -6.96 6.82
N LEU A 160 1.90 -6.63 5.82
CA LEU A 160 1.84 -7.28 4.51
C LEU A 160 2.09 -8.80 4.55
N PRO A 161 3.22 -9.30 5.08
CA PRO A 161 3.48 -10.74 5.13
C PRO A 161 2.43 -11.48 5.96
N VAL A 162 1.96 -10.90 7.07
CA VAL A 162 0.92 -11.54 7.90
C VAL A 162 -0.38 -11.70 7.11
N ILE A 163 -0.86 -10.65 6.44
CA ILE A 163 -2.09 -10.72 5.63
C ILE A 163 -1.94 -11.69 4.47
N LEU A 164 -0.82 -11.65 3.73
CA LEU A 164 -0.62 -12.55 2.59
C LEU A 164 -0.50 -14.00 3.03
N THR A 165 0.30 -14.30 4.06
CA THR A 165 0.47 -15.67 4.56
C THR A 165 -0.85 -16.23 5.09
N THR A 166 -1.61 -15.44 5.86
CA THR A 166 -2.89 -15.90 6.41
C THR A 166 -3.96 -16.06 5.33
N LEU A 167 -3.97 -15.20 4.32
CA LEU A 167 -4.85 -15.35 3.15
C LEU A 167 -4.51 -16.63 2.39
N THR A 168 -3.22 -16.88 2.11
CA THR A 168 -2.78 -18.11 1.44
C THR A 168 -3.16 -19.36 2.23
N ILE A 169 -2.90 -19.38 3.54
CA ILE A 169 -3.29 -20.51 4.40
C ILE A 169 -4.80 -20.69 4.40
N SER A 170 -5.57 -19.61 4.49
CA SER A 170 -7.03 -19.70 4.46
C SER A 170 -7.54 -20.25 3.14
N TYR A 171 -6.95 -19.82 2.02
CA TYR A 171 -7.34 -20.24 0.67
C TYR A 171 -7.00 -21.71 0.39
N LEU A 172 -5.93 -22.24 0.99
CA LEU A 172 -5.58 -23.66 0.88
C LEU A 172 -6.47 -24.59 1.72
N ASN A 173 -7.16 -24.04 2.73
CA ASN A 173 -8.01 -24.80 3.64
C ASN A 173 -9.51 -24.72 3.29
N THR A 174 -9.88 -23.92 2.29
CA THR A 174 -11.22 -23.83 1.68
C THR A 174 -11.31 -24.72 0.46
#